data_AF-A0A1B6W1T2-F1
#
_entry.id   AF-A0A1B6W1T2-F1
#
_cell.length_a   1.000
_cell.length_b   1.000
_cell.length_c   1.000
_cell.angle_alpha   90.00
_cell.angle_beta   90.00
_cell.angle_gamma   90.00
#
_symmetry.space_group_name_H-M   'P 1'
#
loop_
_entity.id
_entity.type
_entity.pdbx_description
1 polymer ?
#
loop_
_entity_poly.entity_id
_entity_poly.type
_entity_poly.pdbx_seq_one_letter_code
_entity_poly.pdbx_strand_id
1 'polypeptide(L)'
;MITLKKDRNLVYIKNWSDLEEMAGFKREINPEETKLKEIIGQYSGEHGKVICGLKNCHTQHQNGYIVVSTDGHITNIGKDCGEKYFGVDFKTMSSKLTQDIKDYINREELHTFNLNNLNEWCEARLKIAKNINRYISQLRDGKGIPETIRKKISKMSRDRTYQIKIERELTEKEKAVYENTGRTGIKYIEENVATVSGIEAMYDQNNLKLLITDTLKKWG
;
A
#
# COMPACT_ATOMS: atom_id res chain seq x y z
N MET A 1 -3.30 -16.00 10.32
CA MET A 1 -2.06 -16.42 10.99
C MET A 1 -2.20 -16.16 12.49
N ILE A 2 -1.81 -17.12 13.36
CA ILE A 2 -1.65 -16.89 14.81
C ILE A 2 -0.19 -16.59 15.07
N THR A 3 0.09 -15.45 15.71
CA THR A 3 1.44 -15.04 16.08
C THR A 3 1.56 -15.07 17.60
N LEU A 4 2.41 -15.95 18.13
CA LEU A 4 2.74 -16.01 19.54
C LEU A 4 4.12 -15.39 19.79
N LYS A 5 4.25 -14.65 20.89
CA LYS A 5 5.51 -14.19 21.44
C LYS A 5 6.01 -15.21 22.47
N LYS A 6 7.13 -15.87 22.19
CA LYS A 6 7.76 -16.83 23.10
C LYS A 6 9.25 -16.52 23.22
N ASP A 7 9.74 -16.30 24.44
CA ASP A 7 11.17 -16.12 24.73
C ASP A 7 11.88 -15.11 23.80
N ARG A 8 11.24 -13.96 23.57
CA ARG A 8 11.67 -12.88 22.65
C ARG A 8 11.63 -13.20 21.15
N ASN A 9 11.13 -14.36 20.75
CA ASN A 9 10.90 -14.74 19.35
C ASN A 9 9.41 -14.72 19.00
N LEU A 10 9.12 -14.66 17.70
CA LEU A 10 7.78 -14.88 17.17
C LEU A 10 7.65 -16.32 16.69
N VAL A 11 6.61 -17.00 17.15
CA VAL A 11 6.21 -18.33 16.71
C VAL A 11 4.91 -18.20 15.94
N TYR A 12 4.92 -18.68 14.70
CA TYR A 12 3.74 -18.66 13.83
C TYR A 12 3.05 -20.02 13.87
N ILE A 13 1.82 -20.03 14.40
CA ILE A 13 0.97 -21.21 14.41
C ILE A 13 0.03 -21.14 13.20
N LYS A 14 0.03 -22.22 12.41
CA LYS A 14 -0.78 -22.33 11.18
C LYS A 14 -2.16 -22.91 11.43
N ASN A 15 -2.30 -23.84 12.39
CA ASN A 15 -3.58 -24.49 12.64
C ASN A 15 -4.09 -24.12 14.02
N TRP A 16 -5.40 -23.88 14.14
CA TRP A 16 -6.01 -23.56 15.43
C TRP A 16 -5.92 -24.74 16.42
N SER A 17 -5.95 -25.98 15.92
CA SER A 17 -5.77 -27.20 16.73
C SER A 17 -4.49 -27.17 17.55
N ASP A 18 -3.40 -26.66 16.97
CA ASP A 18 -2.09 -26.61 17.64
C ASP A 18 -2.13 -25.68 18.86
N LEU A 19 -3.00 -24.66 18.86
CA LEU A 19 -3.27 -23.80 20.01
C LEU A 19 -4.11 -24.53 21.06
N GLU A 20 -5.10 -25.32 20.64
CA GLU A 20 -5.97 -26.07 21.56
C GLU A 20 -5.23 -27.21 22.28
N GLU A 21 -4.17 -27.74 21.66
CA GLU A 21 -3.30 -28.76 22.23
C GLU A 21 -2.26 -28.19 23.22
N MET A 22 -2.15 -26.86 23.32
CA MET A 22 -1.22 -26.25 24.28
C MET A 22 -1.62 -26.57 25.72
N ALA A 23 -0.62 -26.93 26.53
CA ALA A 23 -0.83 -27.13 27.96
C ALA A 23 -1.44 -25.88 28.61
N GLY A 24 -2.54 -26.06 29.33
CA GLY A 24 -3.29 -24.97 29.96
C GLY A 24 -4.35 -24.33 29.08
N PHE A 25 -4.52 -24.72 27.81
CA PHE A 25 -5.58 -24.19 26.97
C PHE A 25 -6.97 -24.53 27.53
N LYS A 26 -7.82 -23.52 27.64
CA LYS A 26 -9.23 -23.61 27.99
C LYS A 26 -10.07 -22.94 26.91
N ARG A 27 -11.05 -23.69 26.41
CA ARG A 27 -12.04 -23.18 25.45
C ARG A 27 -12.93 -22.10 26.04
N GLU A 28 -13.10 -22.09 27.35
CA GLU A 28 -13.97 -21.14 28.03
C GLU A 28 -13.39 -20.71 29.38
N ILE A 29 -13.43 -19.40 29.64
CA ILE A 29 -13.13 -18.77 30.93
C ILE A 29 -14.26 -17.82 31.33
N ASN A 30 -14.45 -17.64 32.65
CA ASN A 30 -15.35 -16.62 33.18
C ASN A 30 -14.59 -15.28 33.34
N PRO A 31 -14.91 -14.23 32.58
CA PRO A 31 -14.22 -12.94 32.70
C PRO A 31 -14.36 -12.28 34.08
N GLU A 32 -15.40 -12.61 34.85
CA GLU A 32 -15.63 -12.01 36.18
C GLU A 32 -14.71 -12.62 37.26
N GLU A 33 -14.27 -13.86 37.05
CA GLU A 33 -13.40 -14.60 37.99
C GLU A 33 -11.95 -14.63 37.51
N THR A 34 -11.70 -14.30 36.24
CA THR A 34 -10.38 -14.41 35.63
C THR A 34 -9.62 -13.10 35.71
N LYS A 35 -8.37 -13.15 36.18
CA LYS A 35 -7.40 -12.06 36.00
C LYS A 35 -6.43 -12.42 34.89
N LEU A 36 -6.22 -11.50 33.96
CA LEU A 36 -5.23 -11.65 32.91
C LEU A 36 -3.83 -11.36 33.45
N LYS A 37 -2.89 -12.25 33.14
CA LYS A 37 -1.46 -12.05 33.41
C LYS A 37 -0.79 -11.32 32.25
N GLU A 38 -1.04 -11.79 31.03
CA GLU A 38 -0.39 -11.28 29.82
C GLU A 38 -1.17 -11.65 28.56
N ILE A 39 -0.91 -10.89 27.49
CA ILE A 39 -1.31 -11.26 26.13
C ILE A 39 -0.08 -11.78 25.40
N ILE A 40 -0.09 -13.07 25.07
CA ILE A 40 1.06 -13.76 24.48
C ILE A 40 0.99 -13.85 22.97
N GLY A 41 -0.13 -13.48 22.36
CA GLY A 41 -0.24 -13.54 20.91
C GLY A 41 -1.46 -12.85 20.34
N GLN A 42 -1.50 -12.80 19.01
CA GLN A 42 -2.62 -12.26 18.24
C GLN A 42 -2.99 -13.20 17.10
N TYR A 43 -4.26 -13.23 16.73
CA TYR A 43 -4.76 -13.95 15.57
C TYR A 43 -5.50 -13.01 14.62
N SER A 44 -5.40 -13.29 13.33
CA SER A 44 -6.05 -12.54 12.25
C SER A 44 -6.90 -13.44 11.35
N GLY A 45 -7.85 -12.82 10.64
CA GLY A 45 -8.95 -13.46 9.91
C GLY A 45 -8.60 -14.49 8.82
N GLU A 46 -7.31 -14.73 8.54
CA GLU A 46 -6.86 -15.80 7.65
C GLU A 46 -7.19 -17.21 8.17
N HIS A 47 -7.45 -17.39 9.47
CA HIS A 47 -7.97 -18.65 10.04
C HIS A 47 -9.51 -18.73 10.04
N GLY A 48 -10.17 -17.76 9.42
CA GLY A 48 -11.63 -17.62 9.49
C GLY A 48 -12.08 -17.03 10.83
N LYS A 49 -13.32 -17.36 11.21
CA LYS A 49 -13.95 -16.88 12.44
C LYS A 49 -13.79 -17.91 13.55
N VAL A 50 -13.29 -17.49 14.71
CA VAL A 50 -13.11 -18.34 15.90
C VAL A 50 -14.05 -17.91 17.01
N ILE A 51 -14.58 -18.87 17.77
CA ILE A 51 -15.49 -18.60 18.89
C ILE A 51 -14.68 -17.97 20.03
N CYS A 52 -15.17 -16.88 20.60
CA CYS A 52 -14.56 -16.23 21.76
C CYS A 52 -14.50 -17.19 22.95
N GLY A 53 -13.35 -17.26 23.63
CA GLY A 53 -13.17 -18.06 24.84
C GLY A 53 -13.79 -17.46 26.10
N LEU A 54 -14.51 -16.34 25.99
CA LEU A 54 -15.28 -15.79 27.11
C LEU A 54 -16.66 -16.43 27.18
N LYS A 55 -16.98 -16.98 28.36
CA LYS A 55 -18.28 -17.57 28.69
C LYS A 55 -19.49 -16.67 28.41
N ASN A 56 -19.31 -15.35 28.46
CA ASN A 56 -20.39 -14.38 28.29
C ASN A 56 -20.49 -13.80 26.87
N CYS A 57 -19.70 -14.32 25.93
CA CYS A 57 -19.64 -13.79 24.57
C CYS A 57 -20.07 -14.84 23.55
N HIS A 58 -19.32 -15.95 23.44
CA HIS A 58 -19.47 -16.99 22.41
C HIS A 58 -19.60 -16.51 20.95
N THR A 59 -19.35 -15.22 20.68
CA THR A 59 -19.44 -14.69 19.32
C THR A 59 -18.21 -15.07 18.53
N GLN A 60 -18.41 -15.15 17.21
CA GLN A 60 -17.36 -15.46 16.25
C GLN A 60 -16.55 -14.21 15.91
N HIS A 61 -15.25 -14.23 16.22
CA HIS A 61 -14.30 -13.15 15.90
C HIS A 61 -13.33 -13.54 14.81
N GLN A 62 -13.01 -12.60 13.93
CA GLN A 62 -11.94 -12.76 12.94
C GLN A 62 -10.58 -12.32 13.49
N ASN A 63 -10.57 -11.39 14.45
CA ASN A 63 -9.36 -10.84 15.03
C ASN A 63 -9.46 -10.82 16.55
N GLY A 64 -8.35 -11.09 17.20
CA GLY A 64 -8.26 -11.06 18.65
C GLY A 64 -6.91 -11.50 19.15
N TYR A 65 -6.88 -11.90 20.41
CA TYR A 65 -5.67 -12.09 21.17
C TYR A 65 -5.66 -13.45 21.86
N ILE A 66 -4.48 -14.01 22.02
CA ILE A 66 -4.22 -15.18 22.86
C ILE A 66 -3.71 -14.68 24.20
N VAL A 67 -4.46 -14.98 25.26
CA VAL A 67 -4.20 -14.46 26.59
C VAL A 67 -3.82 -15.59 27.54
N VAL A 68 -3.07 -15.24 28.58
CA VAL A 68 -2.75 -16.11 29.70
C VAL A 68 -3.29 -15.47 30.96
N SER A 69 -4.06 -16.22 31.74
CA SER A 69 -4.54 -15.80 33.05
C SER A 69 -3.51 -16.05 34.15
N THR A 70 -3.70 -15.42 35.31
CA THR A 70 -2.76 -15.55 36.45
C THR A 70 -2.64 -16.96 37.01
N ASP A 71 -3.67 -17.78 36.81
CA ASP A 71 -3.70 -19.22 37.16
C ASP A 71 -3.16 -20.12 36.05
N GLY A 72 -2.63 -19.55 34.96
CA GLY A 72 -1.93 -20.26 33.89
C GLY A 72 -2.81 -20.80 32.77
N HIS A 73 -4.11 -20.48 32.73
CA HIS A 73 -4.96 -20.86 31.62
C HIS A 73 -4.71 -20.00 30.37
N ILE A 74 -4.75 -20.65 29.22
CA ILE A 74 -4.59 -20.02 27.91
C ILE A 74 -5.94 -20.01 27.21
N THR A 75 -6.34 -18.89 26.63
CA THR A 75 -7.56 -18.84 25.81
C THR A 75 -7.48 -17.73 24.76
N ASN A 76 -8.42 -17.73 23.82
CA ASN A 76 -8.56 -16.69 22.82
C ASN A 76 -9.68 -15.71 23.19
N ILE A 77 -9.46 -14.41 22.99
CA ILE A 77 -10.44 -13.37 23.26
C ILE A 77 -10.53 -12.44 22.06
N GLY A 78 -11.74 -12.12 21.62
CA GLY A 78 -11.98 -11.13 20.58
C GLY A 78 -11.48 -9.74 21.00
N LYS A 79 -10.98 -8.95 20.05
CA LYS A 79 -10.43 -7.60 20.31
C LYS A 79 -11.36 -6.75 21.18
N ASP A 80 -12.63 -6.64 20.78
CA ASP A 80 -13.61 -5.77 21.45
C ASP A 80 -14.05 -6.35 22.80
N CYS A 81 -14.02 -7.68 22.94
CA CYS A 81 -14.35 -8.36 24.18
C CYS A 81 -13.29 -8.09 25.25
N GLY A 82 -12.02 -8.15 24.89
CA GLY A 82 -10.93 -7.89 25.83
C GLY A 82 -11.03 -6.51 26.47
N GLU A 83 -11.23 -5.47 25.65
CA GLU A 83 -11.42 -4.10 26.16
C GLU A 83 -12.70 -3.96 26.99
N LYS A 84 -13.80 -4.61 26.58
CA LYS A 84 -15.07 -4.58 27.32
C LYS A 84 -14.97 -5.20 28.72
N TYR A 85 -14.34 -6.36 28.85
CA TYR A 85 -14.36 -7.15 30.08
C TYR A 85 -13.14 -6.92 30.99
N PHE A 86 -12.00 -6.54 30.43
CA PHE A 86 -10.74 -6.35 31.18
C PHE A 86 -10.18 -4.93 31.08
N GLY A 87 -10.86 -4.03 30.35
CA GLY A 87 -10.61 -2.59 30.38
C GLY A 87 -9.20 -2.18 29.99
N VAL A 88 -8.66 -1.24 30.76
CA VAL A 88 -7.38 -0.56 30.49
C VAL A 88 -6.19 -1.51 30.51
N ASP A 89 -6.21 -2.54 31.36
CA ASP A 89 -5.13 -3.52 31.45
C ASP A 89 -4.99 -4.29 30.14
N PHE A 90 -6.11 -4.73 29.56
CA PHE A 90 -6.13 -5.40 28.26
C PHE A 90 -5.60 -4.50 27.14
N LYS A 91 -6.03 -3.24 27.12
CA LYS A 91 -5.56 -2.25 26.14
C LYS A 91 -4.06 -2.02 26.22
N THR A 92 -3.54 -1.96 27.44
CA THR A 92 -2.11 -1.79 27.70
C THR A 92 -1.32 -3.00 27.24
N MET A 93 -1.76 -4.21 27.61
CA MET A 93 -1.10 -5.46 27.22
C MET A 93 -1.14 -5.69 25.69
N SER A 94 -2.27 -5.42 25.05
CA SER A 94 -2.41 -5.58 23.60
C SER A 94 -1.55 -4.58 22.83
N SER A 95 -1.54 -3.32 23.25
CA SER A 95 -0.67 -2.29 22.66
C SER A 95 0.81 -2.65 22.79
N LYS A 96 1.21 -3.17 23.97
CA LYS A 96 2.57 -3.66 24.20
C LYS A 96 2.92 -4.82 23.28
N LEU A 97 2.04 -5.80 23.13
CA LEU A 97 2.26 -6.92 22.21
C LEU A 97 2.41 -6.43 20.76
N THR A 98 1.55 -5.53 20.30
CA THR A 98 1.63 -4.98 18.95
C THR A 98 2.97 -4.28 18.72
N GLN A 99 3.44 -3.50 19.71
CA GLN A 99 4.74 -2.85 19.64
C GLN A 99 5.89 -3.87 19.62
N ASP A 100 5.84 -4.89 20.48
CA ASP A 100 6.85 -5.94 20.53
C ASP A 100 6.96 -6.72 19.22
N ILE A 101 5.83 -7.06 18.59
CA ILE A 101 5.78 -7.72 17.28
C ILE A 101 6.38 -6.81 16.21
N LYS A 102 6.00 -5.53 16.20
CA LYS A 102 6.53 -4.54 15.25
C LYS A 102 8.04 -4.39 15.39
N ASP A 103 8.53 -4.28 16.62
CA ASP A 103 9.97 -4.14 16.87
C ASP A 103 10.75 -5.40 16.48
N TYR A 104 10.16 -6.58 16.65
CA TYR A 104 10.75 -7.82 16.15
C TYR A 104 10.83 -7.82 14.62
N ILE A 105 9.72 -7.55 13.93
CA ILE A 105 9.67 -7.51 12.46
C ILE A 105 10.68 -6.50 11.91
N ASN A 106 10.73 -5.28 12.47
CA ASN A 106 11.67 -4.26 12.05
C ASN A 106 13.14 -4.72 12.21
N ARG A 107 13.47 -5.45 13.29
CA ARG A 107 14.83 -5.99 13.47
C ARG A 107 15.16 -7.06 12.45
N GLU A 108 14.23 -7.97 12.19
CA GLU A 108 14.40 -9.00 11.15
C GLU A 108 14.52 -8.38 9.75
N GLU A 109 13.72 -7.37 9.46
CA GLU A 109 13.82 -6.59 8.21
C GLU A 109 15.18 -5.91 8.08
N LEU A 110 15.69 -5.27 9.14
CA LEU A 110 17.03 -4.68 9.13
C LEU A 110 18.12 -5.74 8.93
N HIS A 111 17.98 -6.91 9.55
CA HIS A 111 18.97 -7.99 9.44
C HIS A 111 18.94 -8.64 8.04
N THR A 112 17.78 -8.69 7.41
CA THR A 112 17.60 -9.20 6.03
C THR A 112 17.84 -8.13 4.98
N PHE A 113 17.91 -6.85 5.37
CA PHE A 113 18.23 -5.74 4.49
C PHE A 113 19.69 -5.82 4.01
N ASN A 114 19.86 -6.46 2.86
CA ASN A 114 21.16 -6.62 2.23
C ASN A 114 21.51 -5.37 1.40
N LEU A 115 22.49 -4.59 1.86
CA LEU A 115 23.02 -3.42 1.14
C LEU A 115 23.59 -3.78 -0.25
N ASN A 116 24.03 -5.01 -0.46
CA ASN A 116 24.51 -5.44 -1.79
C ASN A 116 23.37 -5.43 -2.82
N ASN A 117 22.14 -5.79 -2.40
CA ASN A 117 20.97 -5.72 -3.26
C ASN A 117 20.57 -4.27 -3.59
N LEU A 118 20.91 -3.31 -2.72
CA LEU A 118 20.65 -1.90 -2.96
C LEU A 118 21.51 -1.37 -4.12
N ASN A 119 22.78 -1.76 -4.18
CA ASN A 119 23.66 -1.38 -5.29
C ASN A 119 23.16 -1.96 -6.61
N GLU A 120 22.84 -3.25 -6.66
CA GLU A 120 22.26 -3.89 -7.86
C GLU A 120 20.94 -3.22 -8.27
N TRP A 121 20.07 -2.92 -7.30
CA TRP A 121 18.80 -2.23 -7.51
C TRP A 121 19.00 -0.82 -8.10
N CYS A 122 19.99 -0.08 -7.59
CA CYS A 122 20.38 1.25 -8.05
C CYS A 122 20.96 1.19 -9.46
N GLU A 123 21.88 0.26 -9.74
CA GLU A 123 22.48 0.07 -11.06
C GLU A 123 21.44 -0.31 -12.13
N ALA A 124 20.53 -1.23 -11.81
CA ALA A 124 19.45 -1.61 -12.71
C ALA A 124 18.56 -0.41 -13.08
N ARG A 125 18.20 0.42 -12.09
CA ARG A 125 17.38 1.63 -12.30
C ARG A 125 18.15 2.72 -13.03
N LEU A 126 19.43 2.88 -12.75
CA LEU A 126 20.33 3.76 -13.48
C LEU A 126 20.38 3.42 -14.98
N LYS A 127 20.47 2.12 -15.31
CA LYS A 127 20.46 1.66 -16.70
C LYS A 127 19.15 2.01 -17.40
N ILE A 128 18.01 1.78 -16.73
CA ILE A 128 16.69 2.17 -17.24
C ILE A 128 16.60 3.69 -17.44
N ALA A 129 17.01 4.48 -16.44
CA ALA A 129 16.95 5.93 -16.50
C ALA A 129 17.82 6.51 -17.61
N LYS A 130 19.04 5.97 -17.82
CA LYS A 130 19.92 6.33 -18.95
C LYS A 130 19.25 6.03 -20.30
N ASN A 131 18.60 4.88 -20.43
CA ASN A 131 17.88 4.50 -21.66
C ASN A 131 16.70 5.45 -21.93
N ILE A 132 15.88 5.74 -20.93
CA ILE A 132 14.75 6.68 -21.06
C ILE A 132 15.26 8.08 -21.42
N ASN A 133 16.30 8.56 -20.73
CA ASN A 133 16.87 9.88 -21.00
C ASN A 133 17.39 10.02 -22.44
N ARG A 134 17.91 8.93 -23.04
CA ARG A 134 18.30 8.92 -24.46
C ARG A 134 17.12 9.23 -25.38
N TYR A 135 15.96 8.61 -25.17
CA TYR A 135 14.76 8.85 -25.98
C TYR A 135 14.16 10.24 -25.73
N ILE A 136 14.11 10.68 -24.47
CA ILE A 136 13.66 12.04 -24.12
C ILE A 136 14.55 13.09 -24.76
N SER A 137 15.87 12.88 -24.78
CA SER A 137 16.82 13.81 -25.41
C SER A 137 16.57 13.92 -26.92
N GLN A 138 16.24 12.83 -27.61
CA GLN A 138 15.84 12.89 -29.03
C GLN A 138 14.57 13.71 -29.25
N LEU A 139 13.59 13.61 -28.33
CA LEU A 139 12.37 14.42 -28.37
C LEU A 139 12.63 15.91 -28.12
N ARG A 140 13.63 16.24 -27.29
CA ARG A 140 14.05 17.63 -27.03
C ARG A 140 14.88 18.21 -28.17
N ASP A 141 15.90 17.48 -28.59
CA ASP A 141 16.90 17.90 -29.56
C ASP A 141 16.42 17.78 -31.02
N GLY A 142 15.35 17.01 -31.27
CA GLY A 142 14.74 16.82 -32.58
C GLY A 142 15.49 15.87 -33.52
N LYS A 143 16.55 15.21 -33.04
CA LYS A 143 17.37 14.33 -33.88
C LYS A 143 16.57 13.08 -34.28
N GLY A 144 16.25 12.98 -35.58
CA GLY A 144 15.52 11.84 -36.16
C GLY A 144 13.99 11.91 -36.01
N ILE A 145 13.44 13.07 -35.62
CA ILE A 145 11.99 13.25 -35.44
C ILE A 145 11.52 14.43 -36.32
N PRO A 146 10.42 14.27 -37.08
CA PRO A 146 9.84 15.37 -37.84
C PRO A 146 9.53 16.60 -36.97
N GLU A 147 9.85 17.78 -37.49
CA GLU A 147 9.72 19.05 -36.76
C GLU A 147 8.28 19.33 -36.32
N THR A 148 7.29 18.90 -37.10
CA THR A 148 5.86 19.03 -36.77
C THR A 148 5.50 18.26 -35.50
N ILE A 149 5.99 17.03 -35.36
CA ILE A 149 5.80 16.19 -34.18
C ILE A 149 6.52 16.81 -32.98
N ARG A 150 7.78 17.23 -33.16
CA ARG A 150 8.58 17.85 -32.09
C ARG A 150 7.90 19.09 -31.52
N LYS A 151 7.42 20.00 -32.38
CA LYS A 151 6.68 21.21 -31.96
C LYS A 151 5.40 20.86 -31.22
N LYS A 152 4.65 19.85 -31.66
CA LYS A 152 3.41 19.43 -31.00
C LYS A 152 3.68 18.87 -29.60
N ILE A 153 4.68 17.99 -29.46
CA ILE A 153 5.08 17.41 -28.16
C ILE A 153 5.63 18.51 -27.22
N SER A 154 6.45 19.43 -27.73
CA SER A 154 6.97 20.55 -26.94
C SER A 154 5.85 21.46 -26.44
N LYS A 155 4.86 21.74 -27.30
CA LYS A 155 3.67 22.50 -26.93
C LYS A 155 2.83 21.76 -25.88
N MET A 156 2.60 20.46 -26.06
CA MET A 156 1.89 19.61 -25.08
C MET A 156 2.55 19.62 -23.71
N SER A 157 3.88 19.49 -23.68
CA SER A 157 4.66 19.53 -22.44
C SER A 157 4.53 20.89 -21.73
N ARG A 158 4.70 21.99 -22.47
CA ARG A 158 4.60 23.36 -21.92
C ARG A 158 3.20 23.69 -21.42
N ASP A 159 2.19 23.36 -22.21
CA ASP A 159 0.79 23.68 -21.93
C ASP A 159 0.17 22.66 -20.95
N ARG A 160 0.94 21.63 -20.53
CA ARG A 160 0.50 20.51 -19.67
C ARG A 160 -0.75 19.81 -20.21
N THR A 161 -0.81 19.62 -21.52
CA THR A 161 -1.88 18.91 -22.20
C THR A 161 -1.38 17.57 -22.74
N TYR A 162 -2.28 16.60 -22.77
CA TYR A 162 -2.00 15.23 -23.24
C TYR A 162 -2.97 14.80 -24.35
N GLN A 163 -3.85 15.69 -24.81
CA GLN A 163 -4.89 15.37 -25.78
C GLN A 163 -4.46 15.74 -27.20
N ILE A 164 -4.66 14.83 -28.14
CA ILE A 164 -4.60 15.09 -29.56
C ILE A 164 -6.04 15.39 -30.00
N LYS A 165 -6.26 16.62 -30.43
CA LYS A 165 -7.54 17.07 -30.95
C LYS A 165 -7.47 17.33 -32.45
N ILE A 166 -8.56 17.04 -33.14
CA ILE A 166 -8.78 17.45 -34.54
C ILE A 166 -9.99 18.36 -34.61
N GLU A 167 -10.00 19.27 -35.58
CA GLU A 167 -11.18 20.03 -35.93
C GLU A 167 -12.00 19.23 -36.95
N ARG A 168 -13.28 19.02 -36.65
CA ARG A 168 -14.23 18.43 -37.59
C ARG A 168 -15.48 19.29 -37.71
N GLU A 169 -16.14 19.21 -38.86
CA GLU A 169 -17.43 19.88 -39.05
C GLU A 169 -18.51 19.28 -38.14
N LEU A 170 -19.40 20.16 -37.67
CA LEU A 170 -20.57 19.72 -36.92
C LEU A 170 -21.53 18.98 -37.83
N THR A 171 -22.12 17.91 -37.32
CA THR A 171 -23.29 17.28 -37.95
C THR A 171 -24.51 18.21 -37.86
N GLU A 172 -25.48 18.06 -38.76
CA GLU A 172 -26.71 18.86 -38.74
C GLU A 172 -27.46 18.78 -37.39
N LYS A 173 -27.41 17.61 -36.73
CA LYS A 173 -27.98 17.43 -35.39
C LYS A 173 -27.23 18.25 -34.33
N GLU A 174 -25.90 18.25 -34.36
CA GLU A 174 -25.08 19.05 -33.43
C GLU A 174 -25.26 20.55 -33.68
N LYS A 175 -25.37 21.00 -34.94
CA LYS A 175 -25.66 22.40 -35.29
C LYS A 175 -26.98 22.87 -34.67
N ALA A 176 -28.04 22.10 -34.83
CA ALA A 176 -29.35 22.42 -34.26
C ALA A 176 -29.30 22.51 -32.71
N VAL A 177 -28.49 21.67 -32.05
CA VAL A 177 -28.29 21.75 -30.59
C VAL A 177 -27.62 23.07 -30.20
N TYR A 178 -26.56 23.49 -30.90
CA TYR A 178 -25.87 24.75 -30.60
C TYR A 178 -26.73 25.99 -30.89
N GLU A 179 -27.49 25.99 -31.98
CA GLU A 179 -28.42 27.07 -32.33
C GLU A 179 -29.50 27.26 -31.25
N ASN A 180 -30.04 26.17 -30.70
CA ASN A 180 -31.00 26.21 -29.60
C ASN A 180 -30.40 26.74 -28.28
N THR A 181 -29.08 26.70 -28.12
CA THR A 181 -28.38 27.31 -26.96
C THR A 181 -27.97 28.76 -27.18
N GLY A 182 -28.38 29.38 -28.30
CA GLY A 182 -28.05 30.76 -28.66
C GLY A 182 -26.64 30.94 -29.22
N ARG A 183 -25.92 29.86 -29.51
CA ARG A 183 -24.58 29.87 -30.13
C ARG A 183 -24.71 29.63 -31.63
N THR A 184 -24.81 30.71 -32.40
CA THR A 184 -24.94 30.65 -33.87
C THR A 184 -23.59 30.79 -34.57
N GLY A 185 -23.44 30.16 -35.75
CA GLY A 185 -22.24 30.32 -36.60
C GLY A 185 -21.06 29.39 -36.30
N ILE A 186 -21.19 28.43 -35.38
CA ILE A 186 -20.15 27.42 -35.11
C ILE A 186 -20.14 26.37 -36.23
N LYS A 187 -19.06 26.31 -37.00
CA LYS A 187 -18.88 25.35 -38.11
C LYS A 187 -18.03 24.14 -37.77
N TYR A 188 -17.09 24.29 -36.84
CA TYR A 188 -16.16 23.24 -36.42
C TYR A 188 -16.23 23.01 -34.91
N ILE A 189 -16.06 21.76 -34.50
CA ILE A 189 -15.78 21.39 -33.11
C ILE A 189 -14.42 20.72 -33.00
N GLU A 190 -13.75 20.94 -31.88
CA GLU A 190 -12.58 20.16 -31.51
C GLU A 190 -13.02 18.82 -30.92
N GLU A 191 -12.62 17.73 -31.55
CA GLU A 191 -12.81 16.37 -31.03
C GLU A 191 -11.47 15.81 -30.55
N ASN A 192 -11.46 15.26 -29.33
CA ASN A 192 -10.31 14.52 -28.82
C ASN A 192 -10.28 13.12 -29.44
N VAL A 193 -9.23 12.83 -30.21
CA VAL A 193 -9.08 11.56 -30.93
C VAL A 193 -8.09 10.61 -30.27
N ALA A 194 -7.19 11.12 -29.43
CA ALA A 194 -6.18 10.29 -28.76
C ALA A 194 -5.54 11.03 -27.58
N THR A 195 -4.88 10.26 -26.71
CA THR A 195 -4.06 10.81 -25.63
C THR A 195 -2.61 10.35 -25.73
N VAL A 196 -1.69 11.23 -25.37
CA VAL A 196 -0.25 10.94 -25.27
C VAL A 196 0.07 10.71 -23.80
N SER A 197 0.42 9.47 -23.46
CA SER A 197 0.87 9.13 -22.10
C SER A 197 2.35 9.44 -21.92
N GLY A 198 2.74 9.83 -20.71
CA GLY A 198 4.14 10.03 -20.33
C GLY A 198 4.72 11.38 -20.78
N ILE A 199 3.88 12.35 -21.14
CA ILE A 199 4.33 13.71 -21.48
C ILE A 199 5.02 14.39 -20.29
N GLU A 200 4.74 13.92 -19.08
CA GLU A 200 5.32 14.38 -17.83
C GLU A 200 6.83 14.19 -17.79
N ALA A 201 7.35 13.19 -18.51
CA ALA A 201 8.79 12.95 -18.61
C ALA A 201 9.53 14.09 -19.35
N MET A 202 8.79 14.91 -20.13
CA MET A 202 9.33 16.09 -20.80
C MET A 202 9.37 17.33 -19.88
N TYR A 203 8.74 17.29 -18.71
CA TYR A 203 8.74 18.43 -17.79
C TYR A 203 10.13 18.70 -17.21
N ASP A 204 10.43 19.97 -16.92
CA ASP A 204 11.74 20.37 -16.39
C ASP A 204 12.01 19.78 -15.01
N GLN A 205 11.00 19.69 -14.14
CA GLN A 205 11.15 19.05 -12.82
C GLN A 205 11.42 17.54 -12.89
N ASN A 206 11.12 16.90 -14.03
CA ASN A 206 11.33 15.47 -14.26
C ASN A 206 12.57 15.21 -15.13
N ASN A 207 13.45 16.21 -15.29
CA ASN A 207 14.64 16.08 -16.12
C ASN A 207 15.60 15.03 -15.56
N LEU A 208 15.55 13.84 -16.16
CA LEU A 208 16.37 12.70 -15.76
C LEU A 208 17.86 12.97 -15.82
N LYS A 209 18.34 13.88 -16.69
CA LYS A 209 19.77 14.24 -16.71
C LYS A 209 20.21 14.80 -15.37
N LEU A 210 19.45 15.77 -14.82
CA LEU A 210 19.74 16.37 -13.52
C LEU A 210 19.64 15.34 -12.40
N LEU A 211 18.58 14.52 -12.42
CA LEU A 211 18.37 13.48 -11.41
C LEU A 211 19.48 12.41 -11.42
N ILE A 212 19.99 12.04 -12.60
CA ILE A 212 21.07 11.06 -12.75
C ILE A 212 22.43 11.67 -12.37
N THR A 213 22.74 12.90 -12.79
CA THR A 213 24.07 13.49 -12.54
C THR A 213 24.25 14.05 -11.13
N ASP A 214 23.21 14.66 -10.55
CA ASP A 214 23.35 15.41 -9.30
C ASP A 214 23.16 14.53 -8.06
N THR A 215 22.37 13.46 -8.18
CA THR A 215 22.04 12.57 -7.06
C THR A 215 23.05 11.45 -6.88
N LEU A 216 23.64 10.92 -7.96
CA LEU A 216 24.43 9.68 -7.91
C LEU A 216 25.95 9.90 -7.97
N LYS A 217 26.43 11.05 -8.46
CA LYS A 217 27.85 11.42 -8.34
C LYS A 217 28.27 11.81 -6.93
N LYS A 218 27.33 12.11 -6.03
CA LYS A 218 27.63 12.44 -4.63
C LYS A 218 27.86 11.21 -3.74
N TRP A 219 27.69 10.00 -4.28
CA TRP A 219 27.72 8.75 -3.53
C TRP A 219 28.77 7.75 -4.06
N GLY A 220 29.60 8.15 -5.04
CA GLY A 220 30.77 7.41 -5.51
C GLY A 220 32.03 8.23 -5.30
#